data_AF-A0A2H0V9C1-F1
#
_entry.id   AF-A0A2H0V9C1-F1
#
_cell.length_a   1.000
_cell.length_b   1.000
_cell.length_c   1.000
_cell.angle_alpha   90.00
_cell.angle_beta   90.00
_cell.angle_gamma   90.00
#
_symmetry.space_group_name_H-M   'P 1'
#
loop_
_entity.id
_entity.type
_entity.pdbx_description
1 polymer ?
#
loop_
_entity_poly.entity_id
_entity_poly.type
_entity_poly.pdbx_seq_one_letter_code
_entity_poly.pdbx_strand_id
1 'polypeptide(L)'
;MFKRSDFPILKQKIKGRTLVYFDNSATAQKPSVVIKMVEEYYRQYNSNVHRSLNPLAEVVTKRYEEARDEVAEFINSQREEIIFTRGATEGINLVARTWGENNLKSGDIVVLSILEHHANIVPWLQLKEKLGIKISYIPLQEDGSLNMTAAKKLLSKKRVKLLAISQASNVLGILNPLKKLISWARQKNIVTLVDAAQSIAHVPVDVRDLNCDFLVFSGHKIWGPTGVGVLYGRRNILENMPPFLGGGDMIGAVYQDSFTINELPYKFEAGTPNIAGVIGLASAIRYIKKAGWKNIVVQEKKLSDYFMKKVGGLKFVKILGTAPAKFPVFAMVIDNIHPHDAADILGTEGIIMRAGNHCTQPLHDYLKVSATLRASLSFYNTTAEIDFFVKKLQELKKAFK
;
A
#
# COMPACT_ATOMS: atom_id res chain seq x y z
N MET A 1 -15.17 17.38 7.43
CA MET A 1 -13.84 18.04 7.44
C MET A 1 -12.98 17.38 8.51
N PHE A 2 -11.75 16.95 8.18
CA PHE A 2 -10.83 16.33 9.14
C PHE A 2 -10.25 17.39 10.09
N LYS A 3 -9.78 16.98 11.28
CA LYS A 3 -8.99 17.85 12.16
C LYS A 3 -7.67 17.18 12.52
N ARG A 4 -6.58 17.94 12.55
CA ARG A 4 -5.28 17.42 13.05
C ARG A 4 -5.39 16.89 14.47
N SER A 5 -6.26 17.49 15.30
CA SER A 5 -6.54 17.05 16.67
C SER A 5 -7.17 15.66 16.77
N ASP A 6 -7.70 15.12 15.66
CA ASP A 6 -8.22 13.75 15.62
C ASP A 6 -7.10 12.72 15.76
N PHE A 7 -5.84 13.10 15.55
CA PHE A 7 -4.66 12.22 15.66
C PHE A 7 -3.90 12.52 16.95
N PRO A 8 -4.18 11.81 18.06
CA PRO A 8 -3.65 12.16 19.38
C PRO A 8 -2.12 12.14 19.46
N ILE A 9 -1.47 11.22 18.73
CA ILE A 9 -0.01 11.08 18.71
C ILE A 9 0.70 12.36 18.22
N LEU A 10 0.06 13.16 17.36
CA LEU A 10 0.66 14.38 16.80
C LEU A 10 0.84 15.51 17.85
N LYS A 11 0.30 15.34 19.06
CA LYS A 11 0.53 16.24 20.20
C LYS A 11 1.72 15.81 21.08
N GLN A 12 2.27 14.61 20.85
CA GLN A 12 3.39 14.13 21.65
C GLN A 12 4.64 14.98 21.43
N LYS A 13 5.48 15.03 22.46
CA LYS A 13 6.81 15.62 22.39
C LYS A 13 7.85 14.51 22.28
N ILE A 14 8.71 14.58 21.29
CA ILE A 14 9.88 13.73 21.12
C ILE A 14 11.10 14.55 21.52
N LYS A 15 11.84 14.09 22.55
CA LYS A 15 13.01 14.82 23.09
C LYS A 15 12.71 16.30 23.39
N GLY A 16 11.53 16.57 23.96
CA GLY A 16 11.08 17.92 24.31
C GLY A 16 10.55 18.78 23.14
N ARG A 17 10.61 18.29 21.89
CA ARG A 17 10.11 18.99 20.69
C ARG A 17 8.78 18.40 20.23
N THR A 18 7.87 19.24 19.73
CA THR A 18 6.60 18.78 19.14
C THR A 18 6.87 17.88 17.93
N LEU A 19 6.18 16.73 17.87
CA LEU A 19 6.33 15.77 16.79
C LEU A 19 5.97 16.37 15.41
N VAL A 20 6.92 16.27 14.47
CA VAL A 20 6.69 16.46 13.03
C VAL A 20 6.83 15.10 12.35
N TYR A 21 5.72 14.52 11.90
CA TYR A 21 5.70 13.15 11.36
C TYR A 21 5.61 13.16 9.82
N PHE A 22 6.72 12.86 9.15
CA PHE A 22 6.88 12.78 7.69
C PHE A 22 7.23 11.36 7.21
N ASP A 23 6.80 10.30 7.92
CA ASP A 23 7.00 8.90 7.50
C ASP A 23 5.69 8.14 7.23
N ASN A 24 4.69 8.86 6.71
CA ASN A 24 3.35 8.33 6.44
C ASN A 24 3.32 7.18 5.41
N SER A 25 4.24 7.15 4.45
CA SER A 25 4.34 6.05 3.47
C SER A 25 4.84 4.74 4.07
N ALA A 26 5.47 4.77 5.25
CA ALA A 26 5.77 3.56 6.02
C ALA A 26 4.55 3.14 6.84
N THR A 27 3.96 4.05 7.61
CA THR A 27 2.70 3.82 8.32
C THR A 27 2.02 5.14 8.64
N ALA A 28 0.71 5.24 8.46
CA ALA A 28 -0.03 6.46 8.74
C ALA A 28 -0.46 6.50 10.22
N GLN A 29 -0.67 7.68 10.81
CA GLN A 29 -1.18 7.79 12.18
C GLN A 29 -2.68 7.50 12.27
N LYS A 30 -3.21 7.28 13.47
CA LYS A 30 -4.54 6.67 13.67
C LYS A 30 -5.45 7.75 14.26
N PRO A 31 -6.61 8.06 13.67
CA PRO A 31 -7.54 8.99 14.26
C PRO A 31 -8.18 8.35 15.50
N SER A 32 -8.60 9.17 16.47
CA SER A 32 -9.19 8.70 17.72
C SER A 32 -10.40 7.80 17.52
N VAL A 33 -11.16 7.98 16.44
CA VAL A 33 -12.32 7.13 16.11
C VAL A 33 -11.94 5.70 15.76
N VAL A 34 -10.74 5.47 15.20
CA VAL A 34 -10.22 4.12 14.92
C VAL A 34 -9.73 3.48 16.21
N ILE A 35 -8.99 4.23 17.03
CA ILE A 35 -8.47 3.76 18.33
C ILE A 35 -9.63 3.34 19.23
N LYS A 36 -10.64 4.20 19.36
CA LYS A 36 -11.84 3.93 20.16
C LYS A 36 -12.63 2.73 19.66
N MET A 37 -12.72 2.52 18.34
CA MET A 37 -13.43 1.36 17.79
C MET A 37 -12.74 0.04 18.17
N VAL A 38 -11.40 0.00 18.14
CA VAL A 38 -10.64 -1.19 18.58
C VAL A 38 -10.79 -1.40 20.09
N GLU A 39 -10.72 -0.32 20.87
CA GLU A 39 -10.95 -0.39 22.32
C GLU A 39 -12.36 -0.89 22.67
N GLU A 40 -13.38 -0.35 22.00
CA GLU A 40 -14.79 -0.72 22.19
C GLU A 40 -15.01 -2.21 21.90
N TYR A 41 -14.47 -2.73 20.79
CA TYR A 41 -14.51 -4.17 20.48
C TYR A 41 -14.00 -5.01 21.65
N TYR A 42 -12.79 -4.73 22.14
CA TYR A 42 -12.19 -5.53 23.22
C TYR A 42 -12.90 -5.38 24.56
N ARG A 43 -13.46 -4.21 24.85
CA ARG A 43 -14.13 -3.96 26.13
C ARG A 43 -15.58 -4.47 26.18
N GLN A 44 -16.29 -4.46 25.05
CA GLN A 44 -17.74 -4.61 25.07
C GLN A 44 -18.24 -5.90 24.40
N TYR A 45 -17.61 -6.36 23.33
CA TYR A 45 -18.17 -7.44 22.52
C TYR A 45 -17.15 -8.39 21.90
N ASN A 46 -15.95 -8.52 22.46
CA ASN A 46 -14.96 -9.49 21.97
C ASN A 46 -15.50 -10.93 22.00
N SER A 47 -15.53 -11.56 20.82
CA SER A 47 -15.93 -12.94 20.58
C SER A 47 -15.34 -13.40 19.25
N ASN A 48 -15.41 -14.70 18.95
CA ASN A 48 -15.03 -15.22 17.64
C ASN A 48 -16.18 -15.02 16.62
N VAL A 49 -15.87 -15.09 15.32
CA VAL A 49 -16.83 -14.91 14.21
C VAL A 49 -17.41 -16.24 13.70
N HIS A 50 -18.52 -16.14 12.97
CA HIS A 50 -19.19 -17.16 12.12
C HIS A 50 -19.75 -18.41 12.81
N ARG A 51 -18.99 -19.09 13.68
CA ARG A 51 -19.29 -20.47 14.12
C ARG A 51 -20.03 -20.59 15.45
N SER A 52 -20.40 -19.48 16.09
CA SER A 52 -21.05 -19.51 17.40
C SER A 52 -22.40 -18.79 17.38
N LEU A 53 -23.40 -19.43 17.98
CA LEU A 53 -24.78 -18.92 18.08
C LEU A 53 -25.01 -18.09 19.35
N ASN A 54 -23.94 -17.58 19.98
CA ASN A 54 -24.09 -16.74 21.15
C ASN A 54 -24.28 -15.26 20.74
N PRO A 55 -25.01 -14.45 21.53
CA PRO A 55 -25.31 -13.06 21.16
C PRO A 55 -24.09 -12.19 20.87
N LEU A 56 -22.93 -12.43 21.51
CA LEU A 56 -21.70 -11.69 21.21
C LEU A 56 -21.12 -12.06 19.84
N ALA A 57 -21.12 -13.35 19.50
CA ALA A 57 -20.64 -13.81 18.20
C ALA A 57 -21.51 -13.29 17.04
N GLU A 58 -22.82 -13.18 17.22
CA GLU A 58 -23.73 -12.55 16.24
C GLU A 58 -23.37 -11.08 15.99
N VAL A 59 -23.18 -10.30 17.06
CA VAL A 59 -22.78 -8.89 16.97
C VAL A 59 -21.43 -8.73 16.27
N VAL A 60 -20.43 -9.55 16.65
CA VAL A 60 -19.09 -9.48 16.07
C VAL A 60 -19.11 -9.89 14.60
N THR A 61 -19.82 -10.96 14.25
CA THR A 61 -19.93 -11.46 12.89
C THR A 61 -20.59 -10.43 12.00
N LYS A 62 -21.69 -9.82 12.45
CA LYS A 62 -22.33 -8.72 11.74
C LYS A 62 -21.36 -7.57 11.48
N ARG A 63 -20.65 -7.08 12.52
CA ARG A 63 -19.69 -5.96 12.37
C ARG A 63 -18.50 -6.32 11.47
N TYR A 64 -18.05 -7.57 11.51
CA TYR A 64 -16.95 -8.06 10.67
C TYR A 64 -17.35 -8.13 9.19
N GLU A 65 -18.56 -8.62 8.88
CA GLU A 65 -19.06 -8.65 7.50
C GLU A 65 -19.48 -7.26 6.99
N GLU A 66 -20.04 -6.39 7.85
CA GLU A 66 -20.26 -4.98 7.51
C GLU A 66 -18.95 -4.26 7.16
N ALA A 67 -17.86 -4.58 7.87
CA ALA A 67 -16.53 -4.06 7.53
C ALA A 67 -16.08 -4.52 6.13
N ARG A 68 -16.42 -5.74 5.73
CA ARG A 68 -16.15 -6.25 4.37
C ARG A 68 -16.96 -5.51 3.32
N ASP A 69 -18.24 -5.23 3.57
CA ASP A 69 -19.07 -4.42 2.68
C ASP A 69 -18.51 -3.02 2.51
N GLU A 70 -18.08 -2.38 3.60
CA GLU A 70 -17.51 -1.04 3.55
C GLU A 70 -16.20 -1.00 2.75
N VAL A 71 -15.37 -2.05 2.87
CA VAL A 71 -14.18 -2.23 2.03
C VAL A 71 -14.56 -2.40 0.57
N ALA A 72 -15.54 -3.25 0.27
CA ALA A 72 -16.02 -3.48 -1.09
C ALA A 72 -16.54 -2.18 -1.72
N GLU A 73 -17.40 -1.45 -1.02
CA GLU A 73 -17.92 -0.15 -1.47
C GLU A 73 -16.80 0.88 -1.64
N PHE A 74 -15.81 0.89 -0.74
CA PHE A 74 -14.70 1.84 -0.76
C PHE A 74 -13.83 1.75 -2.02
N ILE A 75 -13.73 0.56 -2.62
CA ILE A 75 -13.00 0.33 -3.88
C ILE A 75 -13.90 -0.01 -5.07
N ASN A 76 -15.23 0.10 -4.92
CA ASN A 76 -16.24 -0.23 -5.91
C ASN A 76 -16.21 -1.72 -6.37
N SER A 77 -16.19 -2.67 -5.44
CA SER A 77 -16.26 -4.12 -5.71
C SER A 77 -17.49 -4.78 -5.08
N GLN A 78 -17.59 -6.11 -5.14
CA GLN A 78 -18.55 -6.89 -4.34
C GLN A 78 -17.87 -7.48 -3.10
N ARG A 79 -18.68 -7.90 -2.13
CA ARG A 79 -18.25 -8.52 -0.88
C ARG A 79 -17.38 -9.76 -1.10
N GLU A 80 -17.82 -10.67 -1.96
CA GLU A 80 -17.17 -11.97 -2.20
C GLU A 80 -15.81 -11.80 -2.91
N GLU A 81 -15.54 -10.62 -3.46
CA GLU A 81 -14.30 -10.26 -4.11
C GLU A 81 -13.24 -9.74 -3.12
N ILE A 82 -13.59 -9.54 -1.85
CA ILE A 82 -12.72 -9.00 -0.80
C ILE A 82 -12.20 -10.11 0.11
N ILE A 83 -10.89 -10.33 0.08
CA ILE A 83 -10.18 -11.23 0.99
C ILE A 83 -9.36 -10.41 2.00
N PHE A 84 -9.58 -10.63 3.29
CA PHE A 84 -8.76 -10.07 4.34
C PHE A 84 -7.45 -10.85 4.49
N THR A 85 -6.38 -10.09 4.63
CA THR A 85 -5.02 -10.59 4.83
C THR A 85 -4.36 -9.79 5.96
N ARG A 86 -3.14 -10.13 6.33
CA ARG A 86 -2.29 -9.41 7.29
C ARG A 86 -1.75 -8.10 6.72
N GLY A 87 -1.82 -7.93 5.40
CA GLY A 87 -1.27 -6.79 4.66
C GLY A 87 -1.15 -7.09 3.17
N ALA A 88 -0.90 -6.06 2.34
CA ALA A 88 -0.72 -6.20 0.91
C ALA A 88 0.30 -7.28 0.52
N THR A 89 1.39 -7.43 1.28
CA THR A 89 2.40 -8.47 1.06
C THR A 89 1.82 -9.88 1.09
N GLU A 90 0.94 -10.19 2.04
CA GLU A 90 0.29 -11.51 2.10
C GLU A 90 -0.70 -11.67 0.95
N GLY A 91 -1.45 -10.62 0.58
CA GLY A 91 -2.31 -10.64 -0.61
C GLY A 91 -1.55 -10.94 -1.90
N ILE A 92 -0.36 -10.37 -2.10
CA ILE A 92 0.49 -10.68 -3.27
C ILE A 92 0.97 -12.13 -3.21
N ASN A 93 1.38 -12.60 -2.03
CA ASN A 93 1.81 -13.99 -1.85
C ASN A 93 0.67 -14.97 -2.11
N LEU A 94 -0.55 -14.68 -1.65
CA LEU A 94 -1.74 -15.47 -1.93
C LEU A 94 -1.89 -15.63 -3.46
N VAL A 95 -1.86 -14.54 -4.22
CA VAL A 95 -1.96 -14.61 -5.69
C VAL A 95 -0.80 -15.39 -6.29
N ALA A 96 0.44 -15.14 -5.86
CA ALA A 96 1.61 -15.85 -6.39
C ALA A 96 1.54 -17.37 -6.12
N ARG A 97 1.19 -17.77 -4.90
CA ARG A 97 1.19 -19.16 -4.44
C ARG A 97 -0.01 -19.97 -4.91
N THR A 98 -1.10 -19.33 -5.30
CA THR A 98 -2.31 -20.01 -5.79
C THR A 98 -2.47 -19.82 -7.30
N TRP A 99 -2.81 -18.61 -7.74
CA TRP A 99 -2.95 -18.30 -9.16
C TRP A 99 -1.64 -18.50 -9.93
N GLY A 100 -0.53 -17.96 -9.41
CA GLY A 100 0.77 -18.01 -10.08
C GLY A 100 1.27 -19.43 -10.28
N GLU A 101 1.24 -20.27 -9.24
CA GLU A 101 1.67 -21.68 -9.32
C GLU A 101 0.83 -22.51 -10.30
N ASN A 102 -0.48 -22.25 -10.40
CA ASN A 102 -1.35 -23.02 -11.29
C ASN A 102 -1.35 -22.54 -12.75
N ASN A 103 -1.00 -21.28 -13.01
CA ASN A 103 -1.19 -20.68 -14.33
C ASN A 103 0.12 -20.35 -15.06
N LEU A 104 1.24 -20.21 -14.35
CA LEU A 104 2.53 -19.89 -14.96
C LEU A 104 3.34 -21.15 -15.25
N LYS A 105 4.04 -21.16 -16.38
CA LYS A 105 4.90 -22.27 -16.81
C LYS A 105 6.31 -21.75 -17.12
N SER A 106 7.28 -22.67 -17.15
CA SER A 106 8.66 -22.35 -17.55
C SER A 106 8.69 -21.54 -18.84
N GLY A 107 9.42 -20.42 -18.82
CA GLY A 107 9.56 -19.47 -19.91
C GLY A 107 8.41 -18.45 -20.10
N ASP A 108 7.32 -18.52 -19.32
CA ASP A 108 6.36 -17.41 -19.23
C ASP A 108 7.01 -16.18 -18.58
N ILE A 109 6.45 -15.00 -18.81
CA ILE A 109 7.00 -13.72 -18.38
C ILE A 109 6.02 -13.03 -17.43
N VAL A 110 6.53 -12.64 -16.26
CA VAL A 110 5.90 -11.67 -15.36
C VAL A 110 6.53 -10.30 -15.61
N VAL A 111 5.71 -9.31 -15.94
CA VAL A 111 6.14 -7.93 -16.15
C VAL A 111 5.92 -7.13 -14.86
N LEU A 112 6.99 -6.50 -14.39
CA LEU A 112 7.02 -5.57 -13.25
C LEU A 112 7.46 -4.18 -13.73
N SER A 113 7.50 -3.19 -12.85
CA SER A 113 8.23 -1.94 -13.08
C SER A 113 9.47 -1.82 -12.20
N ILE A 114 10.41 -0.95 -12.58
CA ILE A 114 11.54 -0.61 -11.70
C ILE A 114 11.08 0.05 -10.38
N LEU A 115 9.84 0.57 -10.31
CA LEU A 115 9.29 1.22 -9.12
C LEU A 115 8.76 0.23 -8.07
N GLU A 116 8.74 -1.08 -8.34
CA GLU A 116 8.06 -2.03 -7.47
C GLU A 116 8.70 -2.12 -6.08
N HIS A 117 7.83 -2.19 -5.07
CA HIS A 117 8.20 -2.56 -3.72
C HIS A 117 8.61 -4.04 -3.66
N HIS A 118 9.50 -4.41 -2.76
CA HIS A 118 9.98 -5.80 -2.60
C HIS A 118 8.85 -6.82 -2.44
N ALA A 119 7.75 -6.43 -1.77
CA ALA A 119 6.54 -7.25 -1.65
C ALA A 119 5.93 -7.64 -3.00
N ASN A 120 6.08 -6.81 -4.04
CA ASN A 120 5.63 -7.08 -5.41
C ASN A 120 6.78 -7.52 -6.34
N ILE A 121 7.89 -7.98 -5.78
CA ILE A 121 9.04 -8.52 -6.52
C ILE A 121 9.35 -9.94 -6.06
N VAL A 122 9.58 -10.11 -4.75
CA VAL A 122 10.10 -11.35 -4.17
C VAL A 122 9.20 -12.56 -4.43
N PRO A 123 7.86 -12.49 -4.33
CA PRO A 123 7.00 -13.65 -4.62
C PRO A 123 7.18 -14.15 -6.06
N TRP A 124 7.38 -13.24 -7.01
CA TRP A 124 7.60 -13.59 -8.42
C TRP A 124 9.00 -14.16 -8.66
N LEU A 125 10.01 -13.70 -7.91
CA LEU A 125 11.36 -14.29 -7.96
C LEU A 125 11.36 -15.73 -7.43
N GLN A 126 10.62 -16.01 -6.36
CA GLN A 126 10.44 -17.37 -5.86
C GLN A 126 9.79 -18.28 -6.91
N LEU A 127 8.78 -17.78 -7.64
CA LEU A 127 8.20 -18.53 -8.77
C LEU A 127 9.17 -18.69 -9.95
N LYS A 128 10.06 -17.71 -10.20
CA LYS A 128 11.13 -17.84 -11.19
C LYS A 128 12.04 -19.02 -10.87
N GLU A 129 12.45 -19.16 -9.61
CA GLU A 129 13.29 -20.26 -9.16
C GLU A 129 12.54 -21.61 -9.23
N LYS A 130 11.28 -21.64 -8.79
CA LYS A 130 10.47 -22.87 -8.74
C LYS A 130 10.00 -23.36 -10.11
N LEU A 131 9.58 -22.46 -10.99
CA LEU A 131 8.88 -22.80 -12.25
C LEU A 131 9.67 -22.46 -13.50
N GLY A 132 10.80 -21.74 -13.41
CA GLY A 132 11.57 -21.29 -14.56
C GLY A 132 10.90 -20.17 -15.36
N ILE A 133 10.00 -19.39 -14.75
CA ILE A 133 9.44 -18.17 -15.37
C ILE A 133 10.53 -17.10 -15.53
N LYS A 134 10.26 -16.07 -16.32
CA LYS A 134 11.13 -14.90 -16.51
C LYS A 134 10.48 -13.68 -15.89
N ILE A 135 11.31 -12.75 -15.41
CA ILE A 135 10.86 -11.43 -14.94
C ILE A 135 11.40 -10.38 -15.92
N SER A 136 10.54 -9.42 -16.28
CA SER A 136 10.92 -8.26 -17.09
C SER A 136 10.45 -6.98 -16.42
N TYR A 137 11.31 -5.96 -16.37
CA TYR A 137 11.01 -4.68 -15.74
C TYR A 137 10.75 -3.59 -16.78
N ILE A 138 9.67 -2.83 -16.60
CA ILE A 138 9.41 -1.58 -17.31
C ILE A 138 10.39 -0.53 -16.78
N PRO A 139 11.27 0.03 -17.64
CA PRO A 139 12.23 1.06 -17.24
C PRO A 139 11.56 2.42 -17.06
N LEU A 140 12.31 3.37 -16.51
CA LEU A 140 11.86 4.74 -16.26
C LEU A 140 12.40 5.71 -17.31
N GLN A 141 11.69 6.82 -17.48
CA GLN A 141 12.21 8.05 -18.07
C GLN A 141 13.06 8.81 -17.05
N GLU A 142 13.76 9.85 -17.48
CA GLU A 142 14.61 10.69 -16.62
C GLU A 142 13.83 11.38 -15.49
N ASP A 143 12.57 11.75 -15.74
CA ASP A 143 11.67 12.34 -14.75
C ASP A 143 11.12 11.31 -13.73
N GLY A 144 11.50 10.04 -13.86
CA GLY A 144 11.06 8.92 -13.03
C GLY A 144 9.74 8.29 -13.46
N SER A 145 9.04 8.83 -14.47
CA SER A 145 7.82 8.22 -15.00
C SER A 145 8.12 6.92 -15.75
N LEU A 146 7.14 6.03 -15.89
CA LEU A 146 7.33 4.79 -16.66
C LEU A 146 7.57 5.08 -18.14
N ASN A 147 8.54 4.39 -18.75
CA ASN A 147 8.72 4.42 -20.19
C ASN A 147 7.59 3.62 -20.86
N MET A 148 6.55 4.33 -21.30
CA MET A 148 5.34 3.74 -21.86
C MET A 148 5.56 3.04 -23.21
N THR A 149 6.57 3.44 -23.99
CA THR A 149 6.95 2.76 -25.23
C THR A 149 7.56 1.40 -24.93
N ALA A 150 8.48 1.33 -23.96
CA ALA A 150 9.05 0.08 -23.49
C ALA A 150 7.98 -0.82 -22.87
N ALA A 151 7.07 -0.27 -22.06
CA ALA A 151 5.95 -1.01 -21.48
C ALA A 151 5.08 -1.68 -22.56
N LYS A 152 4.67 -0.94 -23.60
CA LYS A 152 3.88 -1.47 -24.71
C LYS A 152 4.60 -2.61 -25.43
N LYS A 153 5.90 -2.46 -25.70
CA LYS A 153 6.74 -3.49 -26.34
C LYS A 153 6.92 -4.72 -25.47
N LEU A 154 7.02 -4.57 -24.15
CA LEU A 154 7.10 -5.71 -23.23
C LEU A 154 5.78 -6.48 -23.21
N LEU A 155 4.65 -5.78 -23.04
CA LEU A 155 3.32 -6.39 -22.97
C LEU A 155 2.86 -7.01 -24.30
N SER A 156 3.45 -6.63 -25.45
CA SER A 156 3.14 -7.26 -26.73
C SER A 156 3.74 -8.66 -26.89
N LYS A 157 4.65 -9.09 -26.01
CA LYS A 157 5.28 -10.42 -26.09
C LYS A 157 4.27 -11.52 -25.74
N LYS A 158 4.16 -12.55 -26.60
CA LYS A 158 3.23 -13.68 -26.48
C LYS A 158 3.33 -14.45 -25.14
N ARG A 159 4.50 -14.45 -24.52
CA ARG A 159 4.79 -15.18 -23.28
C ARG A 159 4.50 -14.39 -22.00
N VAL A 160 4.06 -13.13 -22.10
CA VAL A 160 3.63 -12.40 -20.90
C VAL A 160 2.30 -12.97 -20.42
N LYS A 161 2.23 -13.29 -19.13
CA LYS A 161 1.03 -13.84 -18.48
C LYS A 161 0.51 -13.01 -17.33
N LEU A 162 1.39 -12.23 -16.70
CA LEU A 162 1.05 -11.35 -15.60
C LEU A 162 1.73 -9.99 -15.77
N LEU A 163 0.99 -8.92 -15.54
CA LEU A 163 1.50 -7.58 -15.22
C LEU A 163 1.23 -7.33 -13.74
N ALA A 164 2.27 -7.32 -12.92
CA ALA A 164 2.18 -6.95 -11.51
C ALA A 164 2.82 -5.57 -11.33
N ILE A 165 2.02 -4.57 -10.94
CA ILE A 165 2.40 -3.17 -11.06
C ILE A 165 1.85 -2.34 -9.90
N SER A 166 2.69 -1.49 -9.33
CA SER A 166 2.29 -0.49 -8.35
C SER A 166 1.42 0.60 -8.98
N GLN A 167 0.33 0.97 -8.33
CA GLN A 167 -0.46 2.14 -8.74
C GLN A 167 0.31 3.43 -8.48
N ALA A 168 1.06 3.51 -7.38
CA ALA A 168 1.99 4.59 -7.14
C ALA A 168 3.26 4.14 -6.42
N SER A 169 4.37 4.80 -6.75
CA SER A 169 5.67 4.53 -6.14
C SER A 169 5.71 5.00 -4.68
N ASN A 170 6.18 4.14 -3.77
CA ASN A 170 6.42 4.48 -2.36
C ASN A 170 7.69 5.32 -2.12
N VAL A 171 8.47 5.59 -3.17
CA VAL A 171 9.72 6.36 -3.09
C VAL A 171 9.61 7.63 -3.90
N LEU A 172 9.25 7.52 -5.18
CA LEU A 172 9.12 8.68 -6.05
C LEU A 172 7.74 9.35 -5.92
N GLY A 173 6.74 8.71 -5.31
CA GLY A 173 5.38 9.28 -5.21
C GLY A 173 4.61 9.34 -6.53
N ILE A 174 5.20 8.86 -7.64
CA ILE A 174 4.63 8.95 -8.98
C ILE A 174 3.41 8.04 -9.11
N LEU A 175 2.31 8.59 -9.63
CA LEU A 175 1.10 7.85 -10.00
C LEU A 175 1.24 7.27 -11.41
N ASN A 176 1.22 5.94 -11.50
CA ASN A 176 1.40 5.23 -12.77
C ASN A 176 0.11 5.25 -13.62
N PRO A 177 0.21 5.34 -14.96
CA PRO A 177 -0.94 5.39 -15.86
C PRO A 177 -1.59 3.99 -16.06
N LEU A 178 -2.14 3.43 -14.98
CA LEU A 178 -2.62 2.05 -14.92
C LEU A 178 -3.70 1.73 -15.94
N LYS A 179 -4.68 2.62 -16.17
CA LYS A 179 -5.76 2.37 -17.16
C LYS A 179 -5.20 1.98 -18.53
N LYS A 180 -4.14 2.67 -18.96
CA LYS A 180 -3.49 2.40 -20.25
C LYS A 180 -2.74 1.07 -20.23
N LEU A 181 -1.96 0.79 -19.17
CA LEU A 181 -1.24 -0.48 -19.02
C LEU A 181 -2.18 -1.69 -18.95
N ILE A 182 -3.23 -1.59 -18.14
CA ILE A 182 -4.26 -2.64 -17.98
C ILE A 182 -5.02 -2.85 -19.29
N SER A 183 -5.34 -1.78 -20.04
CA SER A 183 -5.99 -1.92 -21.35
C SER A 183 -5.14 -2.75 -22.34
N TRP A 184 -3.82 -2.54 -22.37
CA TRP A 184 -2.91 -3.32 -23.20
C TRP A 184 -2.77 -4.76 -22.72
N ALA A 185 -2.72 -4.97 -21.40
CA ALA A 185 -2.69 -6.31 -20.81
C ALA A 185 -3.93 -7.11 -21.19
N ARG A 186 -5.12 -6.52 -21.03
CA ARG A 186 -6.41 -7.15 -21.36
C ARG A 186 -6.55 -7.52 -22.83
N GLN A 187 -6.10 -6.66 -23.76
CA GLN A 187 -6.09 -6.96 -25.20
C GLN A 187 -5.27 -8.22 -25.55
N LYS A 188 -4.42 -8.69 -24.62
CA LYS A 188 -3.58 -9.87 -24.77
C LYS A 188 -3.91 -10.97 -23.77
N ASN A 189 -5.02 -10.86 -23.04
CA ASN A 189 -5.41 -11.78 -21.95
C ASN A 189 -4.29 -11.97 -20.90
N ILE A 190 -3.57 -10.89 -20.60
CA ILE A 190 -2.57 -10.84 -19.53
C ILE A 190 -3.28 -10.48 -18.24
N VAL A 191 -3.10 -11.28 -17.19
CA VAL A 191 -3.66 -11.01 -15.87
C VAL A 191 -2.94 -9.82 -15.23
N THR A 192 -3.65 -9.05 -14.42
CA THR A 192 -3.15 -7.82 -13.80
C THR A 192 -3.25 -7.87 -12.27
N LEU A 193 -2.14 -7.61 -11.59
CA LEU A 193 -2.11 -7.40 -10.15
C LEU A 193 -1.67 -5.95 -9.87
N VAL A 194 -2.50 -5.22 -9.15
CA VAL A 194 -2.25 -3.82 -8.80
C VAL A 194 -1.84 -3.72 -7.32
N ASP A 195 -0.62 -3.25 -7.06
CA ASP A 195 -0.23 -2.83 -5.71
C ASP A 195 -0.70 -1.39 -5.46
N ALA A 196 -1.80 -1.24 -4.74
CA ALA A 196 -2.40 0.04 -4.37
C ALA A 196 -1.99 0.51 -2.97
N ALA A 197 -1.00 -0.12 -2.32
CA ALA A 197 -0.70 0.13 -0.92
C ALA A 197 -0.35 1.61 -0.60
N GLN A 198 0.11 2.40 -1.58
CA GLN A 198 0.30 3.85 -1.41
C GLN A 198 -0.90 4.65 -1.91
N SER A 199 -1.40 4.37 -3.12
CA SER A 199 -2.47 5.16 -3.75
C SER A 199 -3.76 5.15 -2.94
N ILE A 200 -4.06 4.05 -2.25
CA ILE A 200 -5.29 3.88 -1.44
C ILE A 200 -5.43 4.95 -0.34
N ALA A 201 -4.34 5.60 0.06
CA ALA A 201 -4.32 6.67 1.04
C ALA A 201 -4.49 8.07 0.41
N HIS A 202 -4.24 8.21 -0.89
CA HIS A 202 -4.09 9.53 -1.51
C HIS A 202 -5.17 9.84 -2.54
N VAL A 203 -5.80 8.82 -3.14
CA VAL A 203 -6.85 8.97 -4.16
C VAL A 203 -7.94 7.91 -4.01
N PRO A 204 -9.16 8.20 -4.46
CA PRO A 204 -10.16 7.15 -4.63
C PRO A 204 -9.66 6.09 -5.60
N VAL A 205 -9.89 4.83 -5.25
CA VAL A 205 -9.59 3.66 -6.08
C VAL A 205 -10.92 3.06 -6.51
N ASP A 206 -11.05 2.76 -7.80
CA ASP A 206 -12.22 2.10 -8.36
C ASP A 206 -11.73 0.92 -9.20
N VAL A 207 -11.97 -0.31 -8.71
CA VAL A 207 -11.48 -1.52 -9.38
C VAL A 207 -12.27 -1.85 -10.64
N ARG A 208 -13.51 -1.37 -10.76
CA ARG A 208 -14.36 -1.55 -11.95
C ARG A 208 -13.86 -0.67 -13.09
N ASP A 209 -13.59 0.60 -12.78
CA ASP A 209 -13.03 1.58 -13.71
C ASP A 209 -11.56 1.25 -14.09
N LEU A 210 -10.72 0.86 -13.14
CA LEU A 210 -9.38 0.35 -13.44
C LEU A 210 -9.42 -0.95 -14.24
N ASN A 211 -10.45 -1.76 -14.01
CA ASN A 211 -10.70 -3.01 -14.70
C ASN A 211 -9.55 -4.03 -14.52
N CYS A 212 -8.87 -3.99 -13.37
CA CYS A 212 -7.83 -4.94 -12.97
C CYS A 212 -8.39 -6.30 -12.54
N ASP A 213 -7.52 -7.30 -12.40
CA ASP A 213 -7.89 -8.66 -11.97
C ASP A 213 -7.69 -8.85 -10.48
N PHE A 214 -6.60 -8.30 -9.94
CA PHE A 214 -6.31 -8.24 -8.52
C PHE A 214 -5.87 -6.83 -8.11
N LEU A 215 -6.19 -6.44 -6.87
CA LEU A 215 -5.70 -5.23 -6.25
C LEU A 215 -5.40 -5.49 -4.77
N VAL A 216 -4.27 -5.01 -4.27
CA VAL A 216 -3.89 -5.16 -2.86
C VAL A 216 -3.65 -3.83 -2.16
N PHE A 217 -3.98 -3.75 -0.87
CA PHE A 217 -3.56 -2.65 -0.01
C PHE A 217 -3.44 -3.05 1.47
N SER A 218 -2.80 -2.21 2.28
CA SER A 218 -2.61 -2.44 3.72
C SER A 218 -3.34 -1.40 4.55
N GLY A 219 -4.05 -1.82 5.59
CA GLY A 219 -4.86 -0.94 6.45
C GLY A 219 -4.03 0.12 7.18
N HIS A 220 -2.82 -0.23 7.64
CA HIS A 220 -1.95 0.68 8.39
C HIS A 220 -1.45 1.89 7.59
N LYS A 221 -1.65 1.92 6.27
CA LYS A 221 -1.34 3.08 5.41
C LYS A 221 -2.54 3.99 5.17
N ILE A 222 -3.75 3.52 5.47
CA ILE A 222 -4.99 4.30 5.38
C ILE A 222 -5.55 4.62 6.76
N TRP A 223 -4.65 4.98 7.68
CA TRP A 223 -4.95 5.36 9.06
C TRP A 223 -5.64 4.27 9.90
N GLY A 224 -5.71 3.03 9.40
CA GLY A 224 -6.26 1.87 10.07
C GLY A 224 -5.25 1.10 10.93
N PRO A 225 -5.68 -0.01 11.55
CA PRO A 225 -4.82 -0.86 12.37
C PRO A 225 -3.70 -1.55 11.59
N THR A 226 -2.67 -2.01 12.30
CA THR A 226 -1.67 -2.96 11.77
C THR A 226 -2.22 -4.38 11.71
N GLY A 227 -1.58 -5.25 10.91
CA GLY A 227 -1.94 -6.66 10.83
C GLY A 227 -3.24 -6.92 10.06
N VAL A 228 -3.71 -5.95 9.29
CA VAL A 228 -4.85 -6.09 8.37
C VAL A 228 -4.52 -5.46 7.02
N GLY A 229 -4.87 -6.16 5.95
CA GLY A 229 -4.80 -5.75 4.57
C GLY A 229 -5.92 -6.40 3.77
N VAL A 230 -5.99 -6.04 2.51
CA VAL A 230 -7.07 -6.45 1.61
C VAL A 230 -6.45 -6.89 0.30
N LEU A 231 -6.91 -8.04 -0.18
CA LEU A 231 -6.80 -8.46 -1.57
C LEU A 231 -8.21 -8.40 -2.17
N TYR A 232 -8.39 -7.56 -3.18
CA TYR A 232 -9.46 -7.70 -4.13
C TYR A 232 -9.04 -8.67 -5.23
N GLY A 233 -9.94 -9.57 -5.62
CA GLY A 233 -9.79 -10.37 -6.83
C GLY A 233 -11.12 -10.52 -7.54
N ARG A 234 -11.12 -10.52 -8.88
CA ARG A 234 -12.34 -10.81 -9.64
C ARG A 234 -12.91 -12.16 -9.22
N ARG A 235 -14.22 -12.18 -8.97
CA ARG A 235 -14.94 -13.39 -8.51
C ARG A 235 -14.59 -14.65 -9.34
N ASN A 236 -14.70 -14.56 -10.66
CA ASN A 236 -14.44 -15.68 -11.56
C ASN A 236 -12.98 -16.19 -11.50
N ILE A 237 -12.01 -15.35 -11.15
CA ILE A 237 -10.62 -15.77 -10.99
C ILE A 237 -10.44 -16.43 -9.61
N LEU A 238 -10.98 -15.82 -8.56
CA LEU A 238 -10.94 -16.35 -7.19
C LEU A 238 -11.60 -17.74 -7.06
N GLU A 239 -12.73 -17.95 -7.75
CA GLU A 239 -13.43 -19.24 -7.79
C GLU A 239 -12.52 -20.36 -8.34
N ASN A 240 -11.71 -20.05 -9.36
CA ASN A 240 -10.81 -21.00 -10.03
C ASN A 240 -9.42 -21.16 -9.37
N MET A 241 -9.07 -20.32 -8.39
CA MET A 241 -7.80 -20.44 -7.65
C MET A 241 -7.89 -21.53 -6.58
N PRO A 242 -6.85 -22.35 -6.32
CA PRO A 242 -6.86 -23.26 -5.17
C PRO A 242 -6.76 -22.47 -3.85
N PRO A 243 -7.15 -23.05 -2.70
CA PRO A 243 -6.94 -22.39 -1.40
C PRO A 243 -5.46 -22.08 -1.13
N PHE A 244 -5.20 -21.03 -0.35
CA PHE A 244 -3.84 -20.61 -0.01
C PHE A 244 -3.32 -21.24 1.28
N LEU A 245 -4.03 -21.01 2.39
CA LEU A 245 -3.75 -21.62 3.69
C LEU A 245 -4.84 -22.64 4.00
N GLY A 246 -4.49 -23.75 4.66
CA GLY A 246 -5.43 -24.75 5.14
C GLY A 246 -5.70 -24.60 6.64
N GLY A 247 -6.93 -24.86 7.07
CA GLY A 247 -7.30 -24.79 8.48
C GLY A 247 -8.81 -24.67 8.69
N GLY A 248 -9.21 -24.21 9.87
CA GLY A 248 -10.60 -23.81 10.14
C GLY A 248 -11.05 -22.66 9.23
N ASP A 249 -12.35 -22.42 9.19
CA ASP A 249 -13.07 -21.35 8.45
C ASP A 249 -13.03 -21.43 6.92
N MET A 250 -11.92 -21.91 6.33
CA MET A 250 -11.78 -22.08 4.88
C MET A 250 -12.36 -23.39 4.30
N ILE A 251 -12.84 -24.28 5.16
CA ILE A 251 -13.46 -25.57 4.81
C ILE A 251 -14.98 -25.46 4.76
N GLY A 252 -15.61 -26.27 3.91
CA GLY A 252 -17.04 -26.59 3.98
C GLY A 252 -17.28 -27.74 4.95
N ALA A 253 -16.56 -28.86 4.76
CA ALA A 253 -16.57 -30.03 5.63
C ALA A 253 -15.19 -30.71 5.64
N VAL A 254 -14.86 -31.40 6.74
CA VAL A 254 -13.62 -32.19 6.90
C VAL A 254 -14.00 -33.62 7.26
N TYR A 255 -13.41 -34.58 6.53
CA TYR A 255 -13.55 -36.02 6.73
C TYR A 255 -12.18 -36.61 7.09
N GLN A 256 -12.10 -37.92 7.32
CA GLN A 256 -10.87 -38.59 7.74
C GLN A 256 -9.73 -38.49 6.70
N ASP A 257 -10.08 -38.52 5.42
CA ASP A 257 -9.19 -38.66 4.27
C ASP A 257 -9.49 -37.64 3.15
N SER A 258 -10.43 -36.71 3.38
CA SER A 258 -10.79 -35.65 2.42
C SER A 258 -11.39 -34.42 3.10
N PHE A 259 -11.55 -33.34 2.35
CA PHE A 259 -12.27 -32.14 2.79
C PHE A 259 -12.92 -31.44 1.59
N THR A 260 -13.94 -30.63 1.85
CA THR A 260 -14.53 -29.70 0.87
C THR A 260 -14.13 -28.27 1.22
N ILE A 261 -14.02 -27.42 0.21
CA ILE A 261 -13.58 -26.02 0.34
C ILE A 261 -14.81 -25.14 0.58
N ASN A 262 -14.67 -24.10 1.40
CA ASN A 262 -15.72 -23.11 1.62
C ASN A 262 -15.91 -22.19 0.39
N GLU A 263 -16.99 -21.43 0.37
CA GLU A 263 -17.24 -20.42 -0.66
C GLU A 263 -16.35 -19.18 -0.50
N LEU A 264 -16.45 -18.25 -1.46
CA LEU A 264 -15.79 -16.95 -1.34
C LEU A 264 -16.51 -16.06 -0.32
N PRO A 265 -15.78 -15.26 0.46
CA PRO A 265 -14.32 -15.09 0.47
C PRO A 265 -13.59 -16.08 1.40
N TYR A 266 -14.33 -16.83 2.23
CA TYR A 266 -13.81 -17.63 3.34
C TYR A 266 -12.80 -18.70 2.94
N LYS A 267 -12.89 -19.21 1.70
CA LYS A 267 -11.89 -20.08 1.05
C LYS A 267 -10.43 -19.65 1.26
N PHE A 268 -10.18 -18.35 1.42
CA PHE A 268 -8.83 -17.80 1.55
C PHE A 268 -8.50 -17.25 2.95
N GLU A 269 -9.41 -17.40 3.92
CA GLU A 269 -9.29 -16.85 5.26
C GLU A 269 -9.25 -17.98 6.30
N ALA A 270 -8.12 -18.68 6.34
CA ALA A 270 -7.95 -19.84 7.21
C ALA A 270 -7.72 -19.42 8.69
N GLY A 271 -8.53 -19.99 9.58
CA GLY A 271 -8.46 -19.77 11.02
C GLY A 271 -9.02 -18.42 11.47
N THR A 272 -8.93 -18.16 12.77
CA THR A 272 -9.49 -16.93 13.37
C THR A 272 -8.83 -15.68 12.78
N PRO A 273 -9.60 -14.77 12.15
CA PRO A 273 -9.04 -13.59 11.50
C PRO A 273 -8.67 -12.50 12.52
N ASN A 274 -8.02 -11.44 12.05
CA ASN A 274 -7.81 -10.22 12.84
C ASN A 274 -9.10 -9.39 12.94
N ILE A 275 -10.06 -9.86 13.74
CA ILE A 275 -11.40 -9.28 13.88
C ILE A 275 -11.34 -7.81 14.29
N ALA A 276 -10.61 -7.49 15.36
CA ALA A 276 -10.46 -6.12 15.85
C ALA A 276 -9.84 -5.19 14.81
N GLY A 277 -8.83 -5.69 14.07
CA GLY A 277 -8.16 -4.97 13.01
C GLY A 277 -9.10 -4.66 11.83
N VAL A 278 -9.91 -5.62 11.41
CA VAL A 278 -10.90 -5.45 10.33
C VAL A 278 -11.98 -4.44 10.72
N ILE A 279 -12.54 -4.53 11.93
CA ILE A 279 -13.53 -3.56 12.41
C ILE A 279 -12.90 -2.14 12.52
N GLY A 280 -11.64 -2.06 12.98
CA GLY A 280 -10.90 -0.80 13.00
C GLY A 280 -10.59 -0.24 11.61
N LEU A 281 -10.35 -1.10 10.61
CA LEU A 281 -10.15 -0.71 9.21
C LEU A 281 -11.42 -0.05 8.64
N ALA A 282 -12.59 -0.63 8.88
CA ALA A 282 -13.87 -0.02 8.51
C ALA A 282 -14.06 1.36 9.15
N SER A 283 -13.71 1.51 10.44
CA SER A 283 -13.71 2.84 11.09
C SER A 283 -12.79 3.85 10.40
N ALA A 284 -11.64 3.42 9.89
CA ALA A 284 -10.73 4.26 9.13
C ALA A 284 -11.35 4.66 7.77
N ILE A 285 -11.99 3.72 7.06
CA ILE A 285 -12.71 3.99 5.82
C ILE A 285 -13.84 5.01 6.03
N ARG A 286 -14.66 4.85 7.09
CA ARG A 286 -15.69 5.83 7.46
C ARG A 286 -15.10 7.21 7.75
N TYR A 287 -13.94 7.25 8.41
CA TYR A 287 -13.23 8.51 8.66
C TYR A 287 -12.77 9.17 7.35
N ILE A 288 -12.25 8.41 6.37
CA ILE A 288 -11.90 8.91 5.03
C ILE A 288 -13.13 9.45 4.31
N LYS A 289 -14.23 8.69 4.27
CA LYS A 289 -15.50 9.13 3.66
C LYS A 289 -15.99 10.44 4.27
N LYS A 290 -15.94 10.58 5.60
CA LYS A 290 -16.30 11.81 6.34
C LYS A 290 -15.33 12.99 6.11
N ALA A 291 -14.04 12.70 5.96
CA ALA A 291 -13.04 13.70 5.60
C ALA A 291 -13.28 14.22 4.17
N GLY A 292 -13.66 13.32 3.26
CA GLY A 292 -14.02 13.57 1.87
C GLY A 292 -12.79 13.64 0.97
N TRP A 293 -12.75 12.83 -0.10
CA TRP A 293 -11.62 12.74 -1.03
C TRP A 293 -11.22 14.10 -1.63
N LYS A 294 -12.19 14.95 -1.98
CA LYS A 294 -11.91 16.30 -2.49
C LYS A 294 -11.05 17.12 -1.51
N ASN A 295 -11.34 17.04 -0.22
CA ASN A 295 -10.60 17.79 0.81
C ASN A 295 -9.19 17.21 1.01
N ILE A 296 -9.08 15.88 1.03
CA ILE A 296 -7.79 15.18 1.15
C ILE A 296 -6.88 15.54 -0.03
N VAL A 297 -7.36 15.36 -1.25
CA VAL A 297 -6.58 15.61 -2.48
C VAL A 297 -6.16 17.08 -2.59
N VAL A 298 -7.06 18.02 -2.31
CA VAL A 298 -6.73 19.46 -2.36
C VAL A 298 -5.66 19.82 -1.32
N GLN A 299 -5.78 19.32 -0.09
CA GLN A 299 -4.81 19.59 0.95
C GLN A 299 -3.45 18.94 0.65
N GLU A 300 -3.43 17.68 0.23
CA GLU A 300 -2.19 17.00 -0.11
C GLU A 300 -1.52 17.63 -1.33
N LYS A 301 -2.28 18.08 -2.32
CA LYS A 301 -1.73 18.86 -3.44
C LYS A 301 -1.10 20.16 -2.95
N LYS A 302 -1.78 20.92 -2.09
CA LYS A 302 -1.23 22.16 -1.50
C LYS A 302 0.08 21.89 -0.77
N LEU A 303 0.14 20.84 0.04
CA LEU A 303 1.35 20.44 0.76
C LEU A 303 2.47 20.02 -0.20
N SER A 304 2.15 19.25 -1.24
CA SER A 304 3.11 18.82 -2.25
C SER A 304 3.69 19.99 -3.03
N ASP A 305 2.85 20.90 -3.52
CA ASP A 305 3.28 22.10 -4.25
C ASP A 305 4.18 22.97 -3.35
N TYR A 306 3.82 23.13 -2.07
CA TYR A 306 4.61 23.89 -1.10
C TYR A 306 5.96 23.21 -0.80
N PHE A 307 5.95 21.89 -0.62
CA PHE A 307 7.16 21.10 -0.37
C PHE A 307 8.12 21.21 -1.55
N MET A 308 7.64 21.00 -2.78
CA MET A 308 8.45 21.11 -3.99
C MET A 308 9.03 22.52 -4.16
N LYS A 309 8.24 23.58 -3.90
CA LYS A 309 8.72 24.96 -3.95
C LYS A 309 9.83 25.24 -2.92
N LYS A 310 9.62 24.81 -1.66
CA LYS A 310 10.53 25.15 -0.56
C LYS A 310 11.77 24.27 -0.54
N VAL A 311 11.59 22.96 -0.60
CA VAL A 311 12.67 21.97 -0.50
C VAL A 311 13.37 21.80 -1.84
N GLY A 312 12.62 21.75 -2.95
CA GLY A 312 13.20 21.69 -4.30
C GLY A 312 13.92 22.98 -4.72
N GLY A 313 13.68 24.11 -4.05
CA GLY A 313 14.43 25.36 -4.24
C GLY A 313 15.79 25.38 -3.54
N LEU A 314 16.12 24.38 -2.71
CA LEU A 314 17.41 24.29 -2.03
C LEU A 314 18.44 23.68 -2.98
N LYS A 315 19.46 24.46 -3.37
CA LYS A 315 20.51 24.03 -4.33
C LYS A 315 21.27 22.76 -3.92
N PHE A 316 21.31 22.45 -2.62
CA PHE A 316 22.01 21.30 -2.06
C PHE A 316 21.11 20.07 -1.84
N VAL A 317 19.88 20.12 -2.34
CA VAL A 317 18.89 19.03 -2.27
C VAL A 317 18.46 18.65 -3.67
N LYS A 318 18.53 17.36 -3.98
CA LYS A 318 17.98 16.82 -5.23
C LYS A 318 16.82 15.90 -4.88
N ILE A 319 15.60 16.31 -5.23
CA ILE A 319 14.41 15.47 -5.16
C ILE A 319 14.41 14.51 -6.36
N LEU A 320 14.22 13.22 -6.10
CA LEU A 320 14.15 12.18 -7.12
C LEU A 320 12.71 12.00 -7.61
N GLY A 321 12.57 11.80 -8.93
CA GLY A 321 11.27 11.71 -9.61
C GLY A 321 10.58 13.08 -9.70
N THR A 322 10.57 13.68 -10.88
CA THR A 322 10.01 15.03 -11.13
C THR A 322 8.77 15.00 -12.02
N ALA A 323 8.26 13.82 -12.37
CA ALA A 323 7.00 13.67 -13.09
C ALA A 323 5.87 14.48 -12.40
N PRO A 324 4.91 15.05 -13.13
CA PRO A 324 3.93 15.99 -12.57
C PRO A 324 2.87 15.34 -11.67
N ALA A 325 2.49 14.09 -11.96
CA ALA A 325 1.47 13.36 -11.19
C ALA A 325 2.11 12.66 -9.99
N LYS A 326 2.19 13.36 -8.84
CA LYS A 326 2.81 12.84 -7.62
C LYS A 326 1.92 12.99 -6.39
N PHE A 327 1.95 11.98 -5.55
CA PHE A 327 1.50 12.01 -4.16
C PHE A 327 2.54 12.73 -3.28
N PRO A 328 2.18 13.11 -2.05
CA PRO A 328 3.08 13.82 -1.14
C PRO A 328 4.20 12.93 -0.59
N VAL A 329 4.98 12.30 -1.46
CA VAL A 329 6.10 11.40 -1.17
C VAL A 329 7.32 11.89 -1.95
N PHE A 330 8.37 12.22 -1.22
CA PHE A 330 9.56 12.89 -1.73
C PHE A 330 10.80 12.16 -1.23
N ALA A 331 11.38 11.32 -2.08
CA ALA A 331 12.74 10.85 -1.90
C ALA A 331 13.73 11.93 -2.35
N MET A 332 14.75 12.19 -1.53
CA MET A 332 15.77 13.19 -1.82
C MET A 332 17.15 12.71 -1.41
N VAL A 333 18.16 13.25 -2.09
CA VAL A 333 19.56 13.20 -1.68
C VAL A 333 20.01 14.62 -1.30
N ILE A 334 20.94 14.71 -0.35
CA ILE A 334 21.44 15.97 0.19
C ILE A 334 22.95 15.97 -0.02
N ASP A 335 23.49 17.03 -0.62
CA ASP A 335 24.91 17.10 -0.95
C ASP A 335 25.79 16.91 0.28
N ASN A 336 26.74 15.97 0.19
CA ASN A 336 27.72 15.61 1.23
C ASN A 336 27.11 15.17 2.57
N ILE A 337 25.85 14.73 2.62
CA ILE A 337 25.22 14.22 3.83
C ILE A 337 24.60 12.86 3.55
N HIS A 338 25.02 11.83 4.29
CA HIS A 338 24.41 10.52 4.15
C HIS A 338 22.95 10.55 4.64
N PRO A 339 21.99 9.93 3.92
CA PRO A 339 20.59 9.96 4.33
C PRO A 339 20.30 9.48 5.76
N HIS A 340 21.06 8.50 6.25
CA HIS A 340 20.92 8.02 7.64
C HIS A 340 21.31 9.09 8.66
N ASP A 341 22.45 9.77 8.47
CA ASP A 341 22.88 10.88 9.33
C ASP A 341 21.84 11.99 9.35
N ALA A 342 21.29 12.33 8.17
CA ALA A 342 20.24 13.34 8.07
C ALA A 342 18.98 12.92 8.86
N ALA A 343 18.52 11.67 8.70
CA ALA A 343 17.34 11.18 9.41
C ALA A 343 17.56 11.16 10.93
N ASP A 344 18.72 10.74 11.40
CA ASP A 344 19.03 10.65 12.83
C ASP A 344 19.10 12.03 13.47
N ILE A 345 19.82 12.97 12.84
CA ILE A 345 19.97 14.34 13.35
C ILE A 345 18.62 15.07 13.34
N LEU A 346 17.86 15.01 12.24
CA LEU A 346 16.51 15.59 12.18
C LEU A 346 15.56 14.93 13.19
N GLY A 347 15.72 13.63 13.46
CA GLY A 347 15.00 12.91 14.49
C GLY A 347 15.23 13.48 15.89
N THR A 348 16.44 13.98 16.18
CA THR A 348 16.72 14.68 17.46
C THR A 348 15.95 15.99 17.61
N GLU A 349 15.59 16.62 16.50
CA GLU A 349 14.79 17.85 16.44
C GLU A 349 13.27 17.57 16.45
N GLY A 350 12.86 16.30 16.52
CA GLY A 350 11.47 15.87 16.52
C GLY A 350 10.86 15.65 15.13
N ILE A 351 11.68 15.66 14.07
CA ILE A 351 11.25 15.43 12.67
C ILE A 351 11.48 13.96 12.32
N ILE A 352 10.40 13.19 12.20
CA ILE A 352 10.46 11.76 11.92
C ILE A 352 10.34 11.52 10.41
N MET A 353 11.41 10.99 9.83
CA MET A 353 11.55 10.65 8.41
C MET A 353 12.17 9.26 8.29
N ARG A 354 12.34 8.78 7.05
CA ARG A 354 12.98 7.48 6.80
C ARG A 354 14.16 7.63 5.86
N ALA A 355 15.24 6.93 6.17
CA ALA A 355 16.40 6.76 5.30
C ALA A 355 16.57 5.30 4.88
N GLY A 356 17.16 5.09 3.71
CA GLY A 356 17.49 3.76 3.18
C GLY A 356 16.97 3.54 1.77
N ASN A 357 16.73 2.28 1.41
CA ASN A 357 16.20 1.89 0.10
C ASN A 357 14.66 1.78 0.05
N HIS A 358 13.97 1.96 1.19
CA HIS A 358 12.51 1.91 1.33
C HIS A 358 11.87 0.65 0.74
N CYS A 359 12.57 -0.49 0.82
CA CYS A 359 12.17 -1.75 0.21
C CYS A 359 12.00 -1.66 -1.32
N THR A 360 12.87 -0.90 -1.98
CA THR A 360 12.93 -0.73 -3.45
C THR A 360 14.38 -0.71 -3.95
N GLN A 361 15.20 -1.66 -3.48
CA GLN A 361 16.62 -1.72 -3.87
C GLN A 361 16.84 -1.66 -5.40
N PRO A 362 16.09 -2.37 -6.27
CA PRO A 362 16.26 -2.25 -7.72
C PRO A 362 16.04 -0.82 -8.27
N LEU A 363 15.14 -0.05 -7.66
CA LEU A 363 14.96 1.37 -7.99
C LEU A 363 16.19 2.20 -7.61
N HIS A 364 16.75 1.95 -6.43
CA HIS A 364 17.94 2.65 -5.93
C HIS A 364 19.16 2.34 -6.80
N ASP A 365 19.33 1.08 -7.19
CA ASP A 365 20.38 0.65 -8.14
C ASP A 365 20.19 1.32 -9.51
N TYR A 366 18.94 1.37 -10.02
CA TYR A 366 18.61 2.04 -11.29
C TYR A 366 18.92 3.54 -11.25
N LEU A 367 18.61 4.20 -10.13
CA LEU A 367 18.89 5.62 -9.91
C LEU A 367 20.35 5.90 -9.51
N LYS A 368 21.16 4.84 -9.31
CA LYS A 368 22.56 4.90 -8.88
C LYS A 368 22.76 5.67 -7.56
N VAL A 369 21.87 5.42 -6.61
CA VAL A 369 21.94 5.98 -5.24
C VAL A 369 21.90 4.85 -4.22
N SER A 370 22.79 4.85 -3.23
CA SER A 370 22.83 3.80 -2.21
C SER A 370 21.63 3.86 -1.24
N ALA A 371 21.18 5.07 -0.93
CA ALA A 371 20.05 5.35 -0.05
C ALA A 371 19.45 6.72 -0.37
N THR A 372 18.24 6.96 0.11
CA THR A 372 17.57 8.27 0.03
C THR A 372 16.92 8.63 1.36
N LEU A 373 16.81 9.94 1.64
CA LEU A 373 15.97 10.45 2.71
C LEU A 373 14.56 10.66 2.15
N ARG A 374 13.54 10.10 2.78
CA ARG A 374 12.15 10.20 2.31
C ARG A 374 11.29 11.00 3.28
N ALA A 375 10.71 12.09 2.78
CA ALA A 375 9.57 12.76 3.38
C ALA A 375 8.29 12.22 2.75
N SER A 376 7.35 11.77 3.55
CA SER A 376 6.01 11.36 3.10
C SER A 376 4.99 12.04 3.98
N LEU A 377 4.19 12.93 3.40
CA LEU A 377 3.19 13.73 4.10
C LEU A 377 1.80 13.09 3.97
N SER A 378 0.87 13.53 4.81
CA SER A 378 -0.54 13.22 4.77
C SER A 378 -1.35 14.51 4.93
N PHE A 379 -2.65 14.48 4.64
CA PHE A 379 -3.52 15.66 4.74
C PHE A 379 -3.49 16.37 6.11
N TYR A 380 -3.13 15.69 7.20
CA TYR A 380 -3.01 16.32 8.54
C TYR A 380 -1.70 17.07 8.77
N ASN A 381 -0.73 16.94 7.86
CA ASN A 381 0.50 17.72 7.91
C ASN A 381 0.23 19.19 7.53
N THR A 382 1.19 20.06 7.83
CA THR A 382 1.03 21.51 7.66
C THR A 382 2.23 22.15 6.95
N THR A 383 2.01 23.30 6.35
CA THR A 383 3.10 24.10 5.76
C THR A 383 4.10 24.59 6.81
N ALA A 384 3.65 24.84 8.04
CA ALA A 384 4.52 25.21 9.17
C ALA A 384 5.51 24.08 9.53
N GLU A 385 5.07 22.81 9.47
CA GLU A 385 5.96 21.66 9.62
C GLU A 385 7.01 21.61 8.49
N ILE A 386 6.61 21.94 7.26
CA ILE A 386 7.53 22.01 6.11
C ILE A 386 8.54 23.15 6.31
N ASP A 387 8.11 24.33 6.74
CA ASP A 387 9.03 25.46 7.02
C ASP A 387 10.00 25.12 8.15
N PHE A 388 9.54 24.45 9.21
CA PHE A 388 10.41 23.97 10.29
C PHE A 388 11.44 22.95 9.77
N PHE A 389 11.01 22.00 8.94
CA PHE A 389 11.92 21.06 8.28
C PHE A 389 12.97 21.76 7.40
N VAL A 390 12.56 22.74 6.58
CA VAL A 390 13.49 23.51 5.74
C VAL A 390 14.53 24.24 6.59
N LYS A 391 14.11 24.88 7.69
CA LYS A 391 15.03 25.52 8.63
C LYS A 391 16.05 24.52 9.18
N LYS A 392 15.59 23.35 9.64
CA LYS A 392 16.48 22.30 10.19
C LYS A 392 17.39 21.66 9.16
N LEU A 393 16.92 21.53 7.92
CA LEU A 393 17.74 21.04 6.81
C LEU A 393 18.85 22.04 6.43
N GLN A 394 18.57 23.34 6.49
CA GLN A 394 19.59 24.39 6.30
C GLN A 394 20.62 24.43 7.43
N GLU A 395 20.18 24.29 8.69
CA GLU A 395 21.07 24.16 9.86
C GLU A 395 21.97 22.92 9.74
N LEU A 396 21.39 21.78 9.39
CA LEU A 396 22.11 20.53 9.12
C LEU A 396 23.17 20.72 8.04
N LYS A 397 22.81 21.36 6.90
CA LYS A 397 23.79 21.60 5.83
C LYS A 397 24.95 22.48 6.27
N LYS A 398 24.76 23.43 7.18
CA LYS A 398 25.85 24.26 7.72
C LYS A 398 26.81 23.47 8.60
N ALA A 399 26.34 22.44 9.30
CA ALA A 399 27.17 21.60 10.16
C ALA A 399 28.07 20.61 9.39
N PHE A 400 27.70 20.27 8.15
CA PHE A 400 28.45 19.37 7.24
C PHE A 400 29.13 20.12 6.08
N LYS A 401 29.44 21.41 6.29
CA LYS A 401 30.17 22.24 5.33
C LYS A 401 31.66 22.21 5.57
#